data_AF-A0AAN8C3N3-F1
#
_entry.id   AF-A0AAN8C3N3-F1
#
_cell.length_a   1.000
_cell.length_b   1.000
_cell.length_c   1.000
_cell.angle_alpha   90.00
_cell.angle_beta   90.00
_cell.angle_gamma   90.00
#
_symmetry.space_group_name_H-M   'P 1'
#
loop_
_entity.id
_entity.type
_entity.pdbx_description
1 polymer ?
#
loop_
_entity_poly.entity_id
_entity_poly.type
_entity_poly.pdbx_seq_one_letter_code
_entity_poly.pdbx_strand_id
1 'polypeptide(L)'
;MGLNDSSPGAMRNGRGLSDQWAETVVVRPRTTERHITVHKRLVLGFALSILTLIIVTALAVVLSVRFEDCGSRDVATGESGSRGSTKLNGSKGERGDEEGVQPWRNLRLPGTLRPRHYDLRIAVYMDNFTFSGEVSIELECINATRFIVLHSDRLEVDRVSVTAEGGANGRPANRPGGGAMRIHRHFPHPTTQMHVVVLHRELKPLRVYRLNISFEAAIEDELLGFFRSSYTLHREKRFLALTQFSPIHARKAFPCFDEPVYKATFSVALRHDARYAALSNMPEERRVLEEDASVTTRFSRTPRMSTYYLAWAVCNFTFRETTSDTGVTVSERTTLGAL
;
A
#
# COMPACT_ATOMS: atom_id res chain seq x y z
N MET A 1 23.92 78.24 -23.98
CA MET A 1 24.71 77.41 -23.05
C MET A 1 25.05 76.12 -23.78
N GLY A 2 26.35 75.79 -23.84
CA GLY A 2 27.02 74.89 -24.82
C GLY A 2 26.44 73.48 -24.93
N LEU A 3 26.37 72.87 -26.11
CA LEU A 3 27.41 72.45 -27.09
C LEU A 3 27.98 71.03 -26.80
N ASN A 4 27.46 70.10 -27.62
CA ASN A 4 28.15 69.10 -28.44
C ASN A 4 28.92 67.91 -27.83
N ASP A 5 28.32 66.73 -28.03
CA ASP A 5 28.70 65.69 -29.03
C ASP A 5 29.94 64.78 -28.84
N SER A 6 29.72 63.52 -29.25
CA SER A 6 30.67 62.52 -29.82
C SER A 6 31.29 61.42 -28.92
N SER A 7 30.91 60.17 -29.20
CA SER A 7 31.64 58.89 -28.95
C SER A 7 32.81 58.71 -29.97
N PRO A 8 33.53 57.55 -30.12
CA PRO A 8 33.93 56.41 -29.25
C PRO A 8 35.46 56.04 -29.37
N GLY A 9 35.95 55.05 -28.60
CA GLY A 9 36.98 54.09 -29.09
C GLY A 9 38.27 53.81 -28.26
N ALA A 10 38.53 52.50 -28.10
CA ALA A 10 39.82 51.80 -28.06
C ALA A 10 40.61 51.54 -26.74
N MET A 11 41.07 50.27 -26.69
CA MET A 11 41.83 49.53 -25.69
C MET A 11 43.22 50.10 -25.34
N ARG A 12 43.76 49.78 -24.15
CA ARG A 12 44.80 48.73 -23.93
C ARG A 12 45.69 48.95 -22.67
N ASN A 13 45.80 47.88 -21.88
CA ASN A 13 46.85 47.42 -20.95
C ASN A 13 47.42 48.30 -19.81
N GLY A 14 47.27 47.79 -18.58
CA GLY A 14 48.42 47.13 -17.93
C GLY A 14 48.68 47.45 -16.45
N ARG A 15 48.84 46.35 -15.68
CA ARG A 15 49.41 46.20 -14.31
C ARG A 15 48.45 46.53 -13.17
N GLY A 16 48.09 45.63 -12.26
CA GLY A 16 48.75 44.41 -11.79
C GLY A 16 48.96 44.57 -10.29
N LEU A 17 47.99 44.12 -9.48
CA LEU A 17 48.13 44.01 -8.03
C LEU A 17 47.56 42.66 -7.57
N SER A 18 48.49 41.71 -7.52
CA SER A 18 48.65 40.56 -6.63
C SER A 18 47.42 39.98 -5.92
N ASP A 19 47.06 38.78 -6.37
CA ASP A 19 46.51 37.69 -5.56
C ASP A 19 47.39 37.42 -4.35
N GLN A 20 46.83 37.57 -3.14
CA GLN A 20 47.51 37.09 -1.93
C GLN A 20 46.53 36.85 -0.75
N TRP A 21 45.42 36.14 -1.00
CA TRP A 21 44.57 35.60 0.10
C TRP A 21 43.95 34.23 -0.20
N ALA A 22 44.50 33.49 -1.15
CA ALA A 22 43.99 32.17 -1.53
C ALA A 22 45.09 31.09 -1.43
N GLU A 23 45.71 30.92 -0.26
CA GLU A 23 46.48 29.70 0.03
C GLU A 23 46.74 29.57 1.55
N THR A 24 45.81 28.91 2.26
CA THR A 24 46.06 27.97 3.37
C THR A 24 44.72 27.57 4.01
N VAL A 25 44.01 26.66 3.36
CA VAL A 25 43.09 25.76 4.07
C VAL A 25 43.46 24.35 3.64
N VAL A 26 44.28 23.72 4.47
CA VAL A 26 44.59 22.29 4.37
C VAL A 26 43.29 21.53 4.64
N VAL A 27 42.66 21.06 3.56
CA VAL A 27 41.56 20.10 3.66
C VAL A 27 42.14 18.77 4.13
N ARG A 28 41.84 18.38 5.38
CA ARG A 28 42.06 16.99 5.84
C ARG A 28 41.25 16.04 4.95
N PRO A 29 41.83 14.97 4.39
CA PRO A 29 41.04 13.93 3.78
C PRO A 29 40.21 13.24 4.88
N ARG A 30 38.89 13.36 4.82
CA ARG A 30 37.98 12.50 5.56
C ARG A 30 38.01 11.11 4.90
N THR A 31 38.33 10.11 5.70
CA THR A 31 38.40 8.69 5.36
C THR A 31 37.05 8.16 4.87
N THR A 32 36.83 8.02 3.56
CA THR A 32 35.66 7.30 3.01
C THR A 32 35.93 6.38 1.80
N GLU A 33 37.16 6.28 1.29
CA GLU A 33 37.44 5.41 0.12
C GLU A 33 37.45 3.90 0.42
N ARG A 34 37.63 3.49 1.68
CA ARG A 34 37.68 2.05 2.03
C ARG A 34 36.30 1.38 2.05
N HIS A 35 35.20 2.12 2.24
CA HIS A 35 33.87 1.50 2.39
C HIS A 35 33.20 1.16 1.04
N ILE A 36 33.53 1.89 -0.03
CA ILE A 36 32.92 1.71 -1.36
C ILE A 36 33.50 0.50 -2.11
N THR A 37 34.77 0.18 -1.88
CA THR A 37 35.44 -0.98 -2.49
C THR A 37 34.97 -2.31 -1.89
N VAL A 38 34.61 -2.32 -0.60
CA VAL A 38 34.08 -3.51 0.09
C VAL A 38 32.70 -3.89 -0.46
N HIS A 39 31.80 -2.92 -0.66
CA HIS A 39 30.47 -3.20 -1.23
C HIS A 39 30.54 -3.77 -2.66
N LYS A 40 31.46 -3.28 -3.51
CA LYS A 40 31.61 -3.82 -4.87
C LYS A 40 32.07 -5.28 -4.88
N ARG A 41 32.99 -5.66 -3.97
CA ARG A 41 33.45 -7.05 -3.82
C ARG A 41 32.35 -7.96 -3.26
N LEU A 42 31.56 -7.45 -2.31
CA LEU A 42 30.43 -8.19 -1.74
C LEU A 42 29.33 -8.44 -2.79
N VAL A 43 28.95 -7.41 -3.55
CA VAL A 43 27.94 -7.52 -4.61
C VAL A 43 28.39 -8.46 -5.72
N LEU A 44 29.67 -8.40 -6.13
CA LEU A 44 30.24 -9.33 -7.10
C LEU A 44 30.22 -10.78 -6.57
N GLY A 45 30.51 -10.98 -5.28
CA GLY A 45 30.43 -12.29 -4.63
C GLY A 45 29.01 -12.87 -4.62
N PHE A 46 28.00 -12.05 -4.29
CA PHE A 46 26.60 -12.46 -4.36
C PHE A 46 26.16 -12.78 -5.79
N ALA A 47 26.56 -11.98 -6.77
CA ALA A 47 26.22 -12.22 -8.18
C ALA A 47 26.83 -13.54 -8.69
N LEU A 48 28.10 -13.83 -8.35
CA LEU A 48 28.74 -15.10 -8.69
C LEU A 48 28.08 -16.28 -7.98
N SER A 49 27.71 -16.14 -6.71
CA SER A 49 27.00 -17.18 -5.97
C SER A 49 25.64 -17.52 -6.60
N ILE A 50 24.85 -16.50 -6.99
CA ILE A 50 23.56 -16.70 -7.64
C ILE A 50 23.74 -17.37 -9.01
N LEU A 51 24.74 -16.96 -9.80
CA LEU A 51 25.03 -17.57 -11.09
C LEU A 51 25.40 -19.06 -10.94
N THR A 52 26.24 -19.41 -9.96
CA THR A 52 26.59 -20.82 -9.69
C THR A 52 25.39 -21.64 -9.27
N LEU A 53 24.49 -21.08 -8.45
CA LEU A 53 23.25 -21.75 -8.03
C LEU A 53 22.36 -22.07 -9.25
N ILE A 54 22.20 -21.10 -10.16
CA ILE A 54 21.40 -21.27 -11.38
C ILE A 54 22.01 -22.35 -12.30
N ILE A 55 23.33 -22.38 -12.43
CA ILE A 55 24.01 -23.39 -13.25
C ILE A 55 23.82 -24.78 -12.63
N VAL A 56 23.96 -24.92 -11.32
CA VAL A 56 23.78 -26.21 -10.62
C VAL A 56 22.35 -26.71 -10.74
N THR A 57 21.35 -25.83 -10.56
CA THR A 57 19.95 -26.22 -10.71
C THR A 57 19.60 -26.58 -12.15
N ALA A 58 20.11 -25.84 -13.14
CA ALA A 58 19.93 -26.18 -14.55
C ALA A 58 20.58 -27.53 -14.89
N LEU A 59 21.80 -27.80 -14.41
CA LEU A 59 22.49 -29.07 -14.62
C LEU A 59 21.72 -30.24 -13.98
N ALA A 60 21.21 -30.04 -12.76
CA ALA A 60 20.40 -31.03 -12.06
C ALA A 60 19.11 -31.35 -12.84
N VAL A 61 18.40 -30.34 -13.35
CA VAL A 61 17.19 -30.54 -14.18
C VAL A 61 17.52 -31.28 -15.47
N VAL A 62 18.61 -30.93 -16.16
CA VAL A 62 19.03 -31.61 -17.40
C VAL A 62 19.40 -33.07 -17.12
N LEU A 63 20.08 -33.35 -16.00
CA LEU A 63 20.41 -34.73 -15.61
C LEU A 63 19.16 -35.54 -15.23
N SER A 64 18.18 -34.93 -14.55
CA SER A 64 16.91 -35.58 -14.23
C SER A 64 16.13 -35.97 -15.49
N VAL A 65 16.06 -35.07 -16.48
CA VAL A 65 15.38 -35.35 -17.76
C VAL A 65 16.10 -36.44 -18.57
N ARG A 66 17.44 -36.52 -18.48
CA ARG A 66 18.22 -37.58 -19.13
C ARG A 66 18.08 -38.95 -18.47
N PHE A 67 17.73 -39.00 -17.18
CA PHE A 67 17.49 -40.26 -16.47
C PHE A 67 16.13 -40.88 -16.80
N GLU A 68 15.14 -40.07 -17.19
CA GLU A 68 13.82 -40.56 -17.61
C GLU A 68 13.85 -41.24 -19.00
N ASP A 69 14.82 -40.91 -19.86
CA ASP A 69 14.97 -41.52 -21.20
C ASP A 69 15.58 -42.94 -21.21
N CYS A 70 16.09 -43.44 -20.08
CA CYS A 70 16.60 -44.82 -19.96
C CYS A 70 15.64 -45.81 -19.29
N GLY A 71 14.44 -45.37 -18.89
CA GLY A 71 13.50 -46.19 -18.11
C GLY A 71 12.40 -46.92 -18.89
N SER A 72 12.37 -46.86 -20.23
CA SER A 72 11.26 -47.46 -20.99
C SER A 72 11.70 -48.03 -22.33
N ARG A 73 12.16 -49.28 -22.30
CA ARG A 73 12.14 -50.22 -23.43
C ARG A 73 12.11 -51.65 -22.89
N ASP A 74 11.34 -52.50 -23.59
CA ASP A 74 10.99 -53.91 -23.33
C ASP A 74 9.65 -54.07 -22.57
N VAL A 75 8.58 -54.75 -23.02
CA VAL A 75 8.40 -55.89 -23.95
C VAL A 75 7.02 -55.81 -24.66
N ALA A 76 6.98 -56.46 -25.82
CA ALA A 76 5.96 -56.53 -26.86
C ALA A 76 4.67 -57.35 -26.57
N THR A 77 3.62 -56.99 -27.34
CA THR A 77 2.64 -57.81 -28.09
C THR A 77 1.85 -58.96 -27.45
N GLY A 78 0.52 -58.93 -27.64
CA GLY A 78 -0.36 -60.09 -27.65
C GLY A 78 -1.81 -59.73 -28.02
N GLU A 79 -2.26 -60.18 -29.20
CA GLU A 79 -3.60 -60.01 -29.76
C GLU A 79 -4.67 -60.92 -29.10
N SER A 80 -5.94 -60.51 -29.30
CA SER A 80 -7.09 -61.34 -29.72
C SER A 80 -8.31 -61.40 -28.79
N GLY A 81 -9.46 -60.99 -29.34
CA GLY A 81 -10.66 -61.83 -29.33
C GLY A 81 -11.76 -61.59 -28.27
N SER A 82 -12.90 -61.07 -28.76
CA SER A 82 -14.25 -61.62 -28.57
C SER A 82 -15.29 -60.78 -27.82
N ARG A 83 -16.50 -60.86 -28.38
CA ARG A 83 -17.79 -60.25 -28.07
C ARG A 83 -18.33 -60.66 -26.69
N GLY A 84 -18.98 -59.71 -26.03
CA GLY A 84 -19.92 -59.96 -24.93
C GLY A 84 -20.88 -58.79 -24.76
N SER A 85 -22.14 -58.97 -25.16
CA SER A 85 -23.25 -58.06 -24.87
C SER A 85 -23.80 -58.40 -23.47
N THR A 86 -23.92 -57.41 -22.58
CA THR A 86 -24.85 -57.48 -21.45
C THR A 86 -25.25 -56.09 -20.98
N LYS A 87 -26.57 -55.85 -20.92
CA LYS A 87 -27.19 -54.70 -20.25
C LYS A 87 -27.05 -54.83 -18.72
N LEU A 88 -26.86 -53.72 -18.01
CA LEU A 88 -27.67 -53.21 -16.88
C LEU A 88 -26.87 -52.33 -15.89
N ASN A 89 -27.54 -51.23 -15.51
CA ASN A 89 -27.45 -50.47 -14.26
C ASN A 89 -26.17 -49.70 -13.87
N GLY A 90 -26.30 -48.37 -13.96
CA GLY A 90 -26.14 -47.42 -12.86
C GLY A 90 -25.01 -47.66 -11.85
N SER A 91 -23.93 -46.90 -11.99
CA SER A 91 -23.09 -46.55 -10.87
C SER A 91 -22.63 -45.10 -10.98
N LYS A 92 -23.02 -44.38 -9.93
CA LYS A 92 -22.54 -43.11 -9.44
C LYS A 92 -21.02 -42.99 -9.61
N GLY A 93 -20.59 -42.04 -10.42
CA GLY A 93 -19.21 -41.60 -10.58
C GLY A 93 -19.09 -40.11 -10.34
N GLU A 94 -19.59 -39.63 -9.21
CA GLU A 94 -19.15 -38.36 -8.64
C GLU A 94 -17.68 -38.54 -8.25
N ARG A 95 -16.77 -38.04 -9.09
CA ARG A 95 -15.44 -37.62 -8.68
C ARG A 95 -14.86 -36.58 -9.63
N GLY A 96 -15.69 -35.59 -9.94
CA GLY A 96 -15.18 -34.24 -10.11
C GLY A 96 -15.32 -33.60 -8.73
N ASP A 97 -14.29 -33.65 -7.91
CA ASP A 97 -14.18 -32.71 -6.80
C ASP A 97 -14.27 -31.32 -7.45
N GLU A 98 -15.41 -30.66 -7.30
CA GLU A 98 -15.50 -29.22 -7.56
C GLU A 98 -14.43 -28.58 -6.66
N GLU A 99 -13.26 -28.29 -7.23
CA GLU A 99 -12.37 -27.27 -6.70
C GLU A 99 -13.20 -26.00 -6.59
N GLY A 100 -13.84 -25.82 -5.42
CA GLY A 100 -14.77 -24.74 -5.19
C GLY A 100 -14.14 -23.43 -5.62
N VAL A 101 -14.79 -22.74 -6.56
CA VAL A 101 -14.26 -21.56 -7.25
C VAL A 101 -13.62 -20.62 -6.24
N GLN A 102 -12.30 -20.50 -6.29
CA GLN A 102 -11.54 -19.65 -5.37
C GLN A 102 -11.91 -18.18 -5.65
N PRO A 103 -12.66 -17.50 -4.77
CA PRO A 103 -13.28 -16.22 -5.10
C PRO A 103 -12.28 -15.09 -5.43
N TRP A 104 -11.04 -15.21 -4.95
CA TRP A 104 -9.96 -14.23 -5.16
C TRP A 104 -9.23 -14.37 -6.50
N ARG A 105 -9.51 -15.40 -7.31
CA ARG A 105 -8.95 -15.54 -8.67
C ARG A 105 -9.62 -14.62 -9.69
N ASN A 106 -10.79 -14.07 -9.35
CA ASN A 106 -11.46 -13.06 -10.17
C ASN A 106 -10.91 -11.67 -9.87
N LEU A 107 -10.89 -10.79 -10.89
CA LEU A 107 -10.51 -9.38 -10.72
C LEU A 107 -11.56 -8.58 -9.95
N ARG A 108 -12.82 -9.03 -9.96
CA ARG A 108 -13.92 -8.41 -9.22
C ARG A 108 -14.09 -9.07 -7.86
N LEU A 109 -14.37 -8.25 -6.85
CA LEU A 109 -14.67 -8.71 -5.50
C LEU A 109 -15.94 -9.59 -5.49
N PRO A 110 -16.00 -10.60 -4.62
CA PRO A 110 -17.23 -11.33 -4.37
C PRO A 110 -18.31 -10.42 -3.77
N GLY A 111 -19.55 -10.58 -4.22
CA GLY A 111 -20.72 -9.88 -3.68
C GLY A 111 -21.19 -10.38 -2.30
N THR A 112 -20.41 -11.21 -1.60
CA THR A 112 -20.81 -11.86 -0.34
C THR A 112 -20.76 -10.94 0.87
N LEU A 113 -19.93 -9.89 0.81
CA LEU A 113 -19.72 -8.94 1.90
C LEU A 113 -19.88 -7.50 1.40
N ARG A 114 -20.44 -6.65 2.25
CA ARG A 114 -20.63 -5.23 1.97
C ARG A 114 -20.06 -4.38 3.12
N PRO A 115 -19.11 -3.45 2.87
CA PRO A 115 -18.64 -2.55 3.89
C PRO A 115 -19.70 -1.47 4.20
N ARG A 116 -19.81 -1.11 5.48
CA ARG A 116 -20.70 -0.05 5.98
C ARG A 116 -19.92 1.16 6.48
N HIS A 117 -18.83 0.89 7.19
CA HIS A 117 -17.99 1.91 7.81
C HIS A 117 -16.52 1.47 7.86
N TYR A 118 -15.63 2.45 7.74
CA TYR A 118 -14.19 2.31 7.94
C TYR A 118 -13.76 3.28 9.04
N ASP A 119 -13.05 2.77 10.03
CA ASP A 119 -12.28 3.56 10.98
C ASP A 119 -10.79 3.36 10.63
N LEU A 120 -10.15 4.44 10.16
CA LEU A 120 -8.79 4.46 9.65
C LEU A 120 -7.90 5.28 10.59
N ARG A 121 -6.87 4.63 11.13
CA ARG A 121 -5.80 5.29 11.89
C ARG A 121 -4.50 5.12 11.11
N ILE A 122 -3.90 6.21 10.66
CA ILE A 122 -2.66 6.19 9.88
C ILE A 122 -1.60 7.00 10.62
N ALA A 123 -0.45 6.40 10.89
CA ALA A 123 0.73 7.08 11.39
C ALA A 123 1.73 7.30 10.26
N VAL A 124 2.10 8.56 10.04
CA VAL A 124 2.92 8.99 8.89
C VAL A 124 4.31 9.40 9.36
N TYR A 125 5.33 8.77 8.80
CA TYR A 125 6.73 9.01 9.13
C TYR A 125 7.45 9.65 7.94
N MET A 126 7.63 10.97 8.01
CA MET A 126 8.20 11.75 6.89
C MET A 126 9.73 11.66 6.79
N ASP A 127 10.41 11.18 7.83
CA ASP A 127 11.88 11.12 7.85
C ASP A 127 12.44 9.89 7.11
N ASN A 128 11.72 8.76 7.17
CA ASN A 128 12.04 7.53 6.43
C ASN A 128 11.05 7.24 5.29
N PHE A 129 10.02 8.08 5.12
CA PHE A 129 8.95 7.92 4.15
C PHE A 129 8.23 6.59 4.23
N THR A 130 7.79 6.23 5.43
CA THR A 130 6.92 5.07 5.66
C THR A 130 5.65 5.51 6.37
N PHE A 131 4.67 4.61 6.40
CA PHE A 131 3.49 4.77 7.21
C PHE A 131 3.02 3.42 7.74
N SER A 132 2.43 3.46 8.93
CA SER A 132 1.71 2.33 9.51
C SER A 132 0.24 2.68 9.63
N GLY A 133 -0.62 1.67 9.57
CA GLY A 133 -2.05 1.86 9.58
C GLY A 133 -2.79 0.76 10.32
N GLU A 134 -3.90 1.15 10.95
CA GLU A 134 -4.93 0.26 11.42
C GLU A 134 -6.23 0.61 10.70
N VAL A 135 -6.86 -0.38 10.07
CA VAL A 135 -8.19 -0.26 9.50
C VAL A 135 -9.15 -1.19 10.22
N SER A 136 -10.25 -0.64 10.74
CA SER A 136 -11.40 -1.38 11.24
C SER A 136 -12.57 -1.21 10.28
N ILE A 137 -13.00 -2.30 9.64
CA ILE A 137 -14.08 -2.32 8.66
C ILE A 137 -15.31 -3.00 9.25
N GLU A 138 -16.43 -2.27 9.30
CA GLU A 138 -17.74 -2.85 9.58
C GLU A 138 -18.28 -3.50 8.30
N LEU A 139 -18.49 -4.81 8.35
CA LEU A 139 -18.89 -5.66 7.24
C LEU A 139 -20.26 -6.27 7.49
N GLU A 140 -21.15 -6.11 6.53
CA GLU A 140 -22.40 -6.85 6.48
C GLU A 140 -22.25 -8.08 5.60
N CYS A 141 -22.62 -9.24 6.13
CA CYS A 141 -22.65 -10.49 5.39
C CYS A 141 -23.97 -10.59 4.60
N ILE A 142 -23.87 -10.60 3.28
CA ILE A 142 -25.02 -10.74 2.38
C ILE A 142 -25.35 -12.23 2.20
N ASN A 143 -24.34 -13.02 1.81
CA ASN A 143 -24.45 -14.46 1.61
C ASN A 143 -23.44 -15.18 2.51
N ALA A 144 -23.78 -16.40 2.93
CA ALA A 144 -22.92 -17.18 3.81
C ALA A 144 -21.56 -17.42 3.14
N THR A 145 -20.47 -17.12 3.86
CA THR A 145 -19.12 -17.28 3.32
C THR A 145 -18.10 -17.47 4.42
N ARG A 146 -17.06 -18.25 4.15
CA ARG A 146 -15.87 -18.37 5.00
C ARG A 146 -14.71 -17.47 4.55
N PHE A 147 -14.91 -16.69 3.49
CA PHE A 147 -13.88 -15.88 2.87
C PHE A 147 -14.23 -14.40 2.99
N ILE A 148 -13.27 -13.62 3.48
CA ILE A 148 -13.25 -12.18 3.30
C ILE A 148 -12.17 -11.89 2.26
N VAL A 149 -12.57 -11.34 1.13
CA VAL A 149 -11.67 -10.93 0.04
C VAL A 149 -11.81 -9.42 -0.10
N LEU A 150 -10.70 -8.72 -0.09
CA LEU A 150 -10.62 -7.27 -0.26
C LEU A 150 -9.35 -6.91 -1.03
N HIS A 151 -9.29 -5.71 -1.60
CA HIS A 151 -8.10 -5.26 -2.31
C HIS A 151 -7.00 -4.82 -1.34
N SER A 152 -5.75 -5.12 -1.71
CA SER A 152 -4.53 -4.68 -1.04
C SER A 152 -3.36 -4.80 -2.03
N ASP A 153 -2.58 -3.74 -2.18
CA ASP A 153 -1.41 -3.69 -3.07
C ASP A 153 -0.24 -3.01 -2.38
N ARG A 154 0.93 -3.65 -2.36
CA ARG A 154 2.16 -3.15 -1.71
C ARG A 154 2.00 -2.75 -0.23
N LEU A 155 1.13 -3.46 0.49
CA LEU A 155 0.97 -3.32 1.94
C LEU A 155 1.47 -4.59 2.64
N GLU A 156 2.30 -4.41 3.67
CA GLU A 156 2.72 -5.47 4.57
C GLU A 156 1.66 -5.63 5.67
N VAL A 157 0.82 -6.66 5.54
CA VAL A 157 -0.24 -6.94 6.53
C VAL A 157 0.34 -7.74 7.69
N ASP A 158 0.22 -7.20 8.91
CA ASP A 158 0.72 -7.81 10.14
C ASP A 158 -0.41 -8.56 10.87
N ARG A 159 -1.29 -7.86 11.58
CA ARG A 159 -2.32 -8.48 12.41
C ARG A 159 -3.68 -8.40 11.73
N VAL A 160 -4.39 -9.53 11.70
CA VAL A 160 -5.78 -9.60 11.23
C VAL A 160 -6.64 -10.18 12.34
N SER A 161 -7.77 -9.53 12.64
CA SER A 161 -8.77 -10.07 13.55
C SER A 161 -10.18 -9.83 13.01
N VAL A 162 -11.09 -10.76 13.30
CA VAL A 162 -12.48 -10.66 12.92
C VAL A 162 -13.34 -10.89 14.15
N THR A 163 -14.29 -9.99 14.42
CA THR A 163 -15.26 -10.14 15.50
C THR A 163 -16.67 -10.03 14.95
N ALA A 164 -17.59 -10.84 15.45
CA ALA A 164 -19.01 -10.71 15.20
C ALA A 164 -19.56 -9.65 16.16
N GLU A 165 -20.34 -8.70 15.63
CA GLU A 165 -21.05 -7.77 16.50
C GLU A 165 -22.18 -8.54 17.21
N GLY A 166 -22.28 -8.34 18.53
CA GLY A 166 -23.30 -8.96 19.36
C GLY A 166 -24.67 -8.43 18.95
N GLY A 167 -25.51 -9.29 18.38
CA GLY A 167 -26.84 -8.88 17.93
C GLY A 167 -27.71 -8.38 19.07
N ALA A 168 -28.37 -7.24 18.87
CA ALA A 168 -29.63 -6.67 19.40
C ALA A 168 -30.10 -6.90 20.87
N ASN A 169 -29.49 -7.78 21.66
CA ASN A 169 -29.97 -8.16 22.98
C ASN A 169 -29.10 -7.62 24.12
N GLY A 170 -28.31 -6.57 23.88
CA GLY A 170 -27.59 -5.83 24.94
C GLY A 170 -26.68 -6.66 25.82
N ARG A 171 -26.25 -7.86 25.39
CA ARG A 171 -25.35 -8.70 26.18
C ARG A 171 -23.91 -8.23 25.98
N PRO A 172 -23.19 -7.86 27.05
CA PRO A 172 -21.86 -7.25 26.94
C PRO A 172 -20.87 -8.20 26.27
N ALA A 173 -19.98 -7.63 25.48
CA ALA A 173 -18.90 -8.29 24.73
C ALA A 173 -17.83 -8.97 25.62
N ASN A 174 -18.02 -9.02 26.94
CA ASN A 174 -17.06 -9.49 27.93
C ASN A 174 -17.13 -11.00 28.24
N ARG A 175 -17.70 -11.82 27.35
CA ARG A 175 -17.47 -13.28 27.43
C ARG A 175 -16.14 -13.62 26.75
N PRO A 176 -15.21 -14.33 27.42
CA PRO A 176 -14.07 -14.91 26.74
C PRO A 176 -14.60 -15.88 25.66
N GLY A 177 -14.40 -15.55 24.39
CA GLY A 177 -14.90 -16.32 23.23
C GLY A 177 -16.24 -15.89 22.65
N GLY A 178 -16.87 -14.83 23.15
CA GLY A 178 -18.20 -14.37 22.73
C GLY A 178 -18.21 -13.38 21.57
N GLY A 179 -17.55 -13.68 20.44
CA GLY A 179 -17.63 -12.83 19.25
C GLY A 179 -16.44 -12.95 18.30
N ALA A 180 -15.26 -13.29 18.79
CA ALA A 180 -14.09 -13.48 17.94
C ALA A 180 -14.28 -14.65 16.96
N MET A 181 -14.05 -14.38 15.67
CA MET A 181 -14.08 -15.37 14.61
C MET A 181 -12.68 -15.93 14.40
N ARG A 182 -12.54 -17.26 14.47
CA ARG A 182 -11.25 -17.93 14.30
C ARG A 182 -10.81 -17.88 12.84
N ILE A 183 -9.72 -17.17 12.58
CA ILE A 183 -9.05 -17.14 11.28
C ILE A 183 -8.28 -18.45 11.11
N HIS A 184 -8.47 -19.13 9.98
CA HIS A 184 -7.70 -20.30 9.56
C HIS A 184 -6.35 -19.87 8.99
N ARG A 185 -6.38 -18.93 8.05
CA ARG A 185 -5.19 -18.28 7.48
C ARG A 185 -5.60 -16.98 6.81
N HIS A 186 -4.64 -16.10 6.59
CA HIS A 186 -4.80 -14.99 5.66
C HIS A 186 -3.54 -14.88 4.80
N PHE A 187 -3.67 -14.37 3.57
CA PHE A 187 -2.56 -14.28 2.63
C PHE A 187 -2.84 -13.23 1.55
N PRO A 188 -1.80 -12.57 1.03
CA PRO A 188 -1.92 -11.76 -0.17
C PRO A 188 -2.04 -12.64 -1.42
N HIS A 189 -2.78 -12.17 -2.41
CA HIS A 189 -2.82 -12.71 -3.77
C HIS A 189 -2.42 -11.60 -4.76
N PRO A 190 -1.10 -11.43 -5.02
CA PRO A 190 -0.58 -10.27 -5.75
C PRO A 190 -1.14 -10.13 -7.18
N THR A 191 -1.41 -11.24 -7.87
CA THR A 191 -1.88 -11.25 -9.26
C THR A 191 -3.20 -10.49 -9.45
N THR A 192 -4.10 -10.54 -8.45
CA THR A 192 -5.37 -9.78 -8.48
C THR A 192 -5.39 -8.62 -7.50
N GLN A 193 -4.25 -8.33 -6.83
CA GLN A 193 -4.12 -7.30 -5.79
C GLN A 193 -5.15 -7.46 -4.66
N MET A 194 -5.32 -8.70 -4.20
CA MET A 194 -6.27 -9.05 -3.14
C MET A 194 -5.55 -9.47 -1.86
N HIS A 195 -6.17 -9.23 -0.72
CA HIS A 195 -5.86 -9.91 0.53
C HIS A 195 -7.04 -10.81 0.91
N VAL A 196 -6.74 -12.06 1.24
CA VAL A 196 -7.73 -13.09 1.53
C VAL A 196 -7.63 -13.50 2.98
N VAL A 197 -8.76 -13.44 3.70
CA VAL A 197 -8.90 -13.97 5.06
C VAL A 197 -9.83 -15.17 5.01
N VAL A 198 -9.31 -16.34 5.38
CA VAL A 198 -10.06 -17.60 5.45
C VAL A 198 -10.44 -17.86 6.90
N LEU A 199 -11.73 -18.06 7.16
CA LEU A 199 -12.28 -18.33 8.49
C LEU A 199 -12.54 -19.82 8.68
N HIS A 200 -12.49 -20.29 9.93
CA HIS A 200 -12.85 -21.67 10.28
C HIS A 200 -14.37 -21.92 10.18
N ARG A 201 -15.18 -20.87 10.32
CA ARG A 201 -16.64 -20.92 10.29
C ARG A 201 -17.16 -19.85 9.36
N GLU A 202 -18.30 -20.12 8.76
CA GLU A 202 -18.95 -19.17 7.86
C GLU A 202 -19.53 -18.00 8.63
N LEU A 203 -19.34 -16.82 8.05
CA LEU A 203 -20.11 -15.64 8.36
C LEU A 203 -21.56 -15.92 7.97
N LYS A 204 -22.47 -15.70 8.91
CA LYS A 204 -23.90 -15.86 8.68
C LYS A 204 -24.48 -14.62 7.99
N PRO A 205 -25.36 -14.79 6.99
CA PRO A 205 -26.11 -13.70 6.36
C PRO A 205 -26.82 -12.78 7.37
N LEU A 206 -27.04 -11.53 6.96
CA LEU A 206 -27.75 -10.49 7.72
C LEU A 206 -27.12 -10.14 9.06
N ARG A 207 -25.87 -10.54 9.29
CA ARG A 207 -25.08 -10.17 10.47
C ARG A 207 -23.97 -9.20 10.11
N VAL A 208 -23.62 -8.39 11.10
CA VAL A 208 -22.50 -7.45 11.05
C VAL A 208 -21.28 -8.05 11.75
N TYR A 209 -20.13 -7.84 11.14
CA TYR A 209 -18.83 -8.24 11.63
C TYR A 209 -17.89 -7.04 11.55
N ARG A 210 -16.85 -7.04 12.38
CA ARG A 210 -15.76 -6.07 12.33
C ARG A 210 -14.48 -6.79 11.95
N LEU A 211 -13.85 -6.34 10.89
CA LEU A 211 -12.54 -6.78 10.44
C LEU A 211 -11.50 -5.72 10.81
N ASN A 212 -10.54 -6.06 11.65
CA ASN A 212 -9.42 -5.18 11.96
C ASN A 212 -8.16 -5.71 11.29
N ILE A 213 -7.43 -4.83 10.60
CA ILE A 213 -6.17 -5.14 9.94
C ILE A 213 -5.15 -4.07 10.32
N SER A 214 -3.98 -4.48 10.83
CA SER A 214 -2.80 -3.63 10.90
C SER A 214 -1.88 -3.89 9.71
N PHE A 215 -1.27 -2.82 9.20
CA PHE A 215 -0.40 -2.89 8.04
C PHE A 215 0.66 -1.79 8.05
N GLU A 216 1.72 -1.98 7.28
CA GLU A 216 2.78 -1.01 7.04
C GLU A 216 3.08 -0.92 5.54
N ALA A 217 3.58 0.24 5.11
CA ALA A 217 4.04 0.44 3.74
C ALA A 217 4.98 1.64 3.60
N ALA A 218 5.69 1.69 2.48
CA ALA A 218 6.46 2.86 2.08
C ALA A 218 5.55 3.92 1.45
N ILE A 219 5.88 5.19 1.67
CA ILE A 219 5.30 6.32 0.95
C ILE A 219 6.09 6.48 -0.36
N GLU A 220 5.50 5.97 -1.43
CA GLU A 220 6.15 5.90 -2.74
C GLU A 220 6.30 7.27 -3.41
N ASP A 221 7.26 7.37 -4.32
CA ASP A 221 7.41 8.50 -5.25
C ASP A 221 6.64 8.22 -6.57
N GLU A 222 5.37 7.84 -6.41
CA GLU A 222 4.45 7.47 -7.49
C GLU A 222 3.20 8.35 -7.30
N LEU A 223 2.79 9.19 -8.26
CA LEU A 223 1.68 10.16 -8.10
C LEU A 223 0.27 9.53 -7.89
N LEU A 224 0.19 8.30 -7.40
CA LEU A 224 -0.98 7.44 -7.24
C LEU A 224 -0.87 6.69 -5.90
N GLY A 225 -1.99 6.49 -5.21
CA GLY A 225 -2.01 5.88 -3.88
C GLY A 225 -1.71 6.91 -2.80
N PHE A 226 -1.03 6.49 -1.73
CA PHE A 226 -0.48 7.42 -0.74
C PHE A 226 1.00 7.63 -1.03
N PHE A 227 1.33 8.83 -1.51
CA PHE A 227 2.61 9.12 -2.14
C PHE A 227 3.23 10.39 -1.60
N ARG A 228 4.54 10.55 -1.84
CA ARG A 228 5.27 11.76 -1.46
C ARG A 228 5.54 12.63 -2.67
N SER A 229 5.52 13.93 -2.46
CA SER A 229 6.00 14.93 -3.40
C SER A 229 6.91 15.90 -2.68
N SER A 230 7.56 16.79 -3.42
CA SER A 230 8.44 17.80 -2.85
C SER A 230 8.42 19.12 -3.61
N TYR A 231 8.72 20.20 -2.89
CA TYR A 231 8.90 21.53 -3.43
C TYR A 231 10.13 22.19 -2.81
N THR A 232 10.66 23.23 -3.45
CA THR A 232 11.79 23.99 -2.91
C THR A 232 11.29 25.31 -2.38
N LEU A 233 11.62 25.62 -1.12
CA LEU A 233 11.34 26.91 -0.50
C LEU A 233 12.61 27.42 0.18
N HIS A 234 13.02 28.65 -0.11
CA HIS A 234 14.28 29.24 0.41
C HIS A 234 15.52 28.35 0.21
N ARG A 235 15.62 27.67 -0.95
CA ARG A 235 16.68 26.68 -1.30
C ARG A 235 16.66 25.39 -0.46
N GLU A 236 15.64 25.17 0.36
CA GLU A 236 15.43 23.93 1.09
C GLU A 236 14.37 23.07 0.41
N LYS A 237 14.67 21.78 0.23
CA LYS A 237 13.71 20.80 -0.27
C LYS A 237 12.77 20.39 0.86
N ARG A 238 11.46 20.60 0.66
CA ARG A 238 10.40 20.23 1.61
C ARG A 238 9.54 19.15 1.00
N PHE A 239 9.16 18.17 1.82
CA PHE A 239 8.33 17.05 1.40
C PHE A 239 6.90 17.21 1.90
N LEU A 240 5.97 16.61 1.17
CA LEU A 240 4.58 16.44 1.55
C LEU A 240 4.14 15.04 1.15
N ALA A 241 3.16 14.50 1.88
CA ALA A 241 2.52 13.24 1.54
C ALA A 241 1.05 13.50 1.18
N LEU A 242 0.59 12.90 0.09
CA LEU A 242 -0.68 13.16 -0.56
C LEU A 242 -1.33 11.85 -0.99
N THR A 243 -2.65 11.86 -1.12
CA THR A 243 -3.40 10.74 -1.69
C THR A 243 -3.97 11.07 -3.07
N GLN A 244 -3.84 10.13 -4.01
CA GLN A 244 -4.56 10.12 -5.27
C GLN A 244 -5.10 8.71 -5.53
N PHE A 245 -6.37 8.47 -5.21
CA PHE A 245 -6.93 7.11 -5.22
C PHE A 245 -7.69 6.74 -6.49
N SER A 246 -8.19 7.71 -7.25
CA SER A 246 -8.87 7.39 -8.50
C SER A 246 -7.88 6.83 -9.54
N PRO A 247 -8.20 5.70 -10.22
CA PRO A 247 -9.45 4.93 -10.10
C PRO A 247 -9.41 3.77 -9.09
N ILE A 248 -8.25 3.17 -8.82
CA ILE A 248 -8.10 1.90 -8.06
C ILE A 248 -6.92 1.92 -7.09
N HIS A 249 -6.50 3.08 -6.62
CA HIS A 249 -5.27 3.23 -5.83
C HIS A 249 -5.49 3.40 -4.33
N ALA A 250 -6.75 3.36 -3.85
CA ALA A 250 -6.99 3.32 -2.40
C ALA A 250 -6.39 2.05 -1.77
N ARG A 251 -6.39 0.93 -2.51
CA ARG A 251 -5.78 -0.35 -2.11
C ARG A 251 -4.26 -0.28 -1.85
N LYS A 252 -3.58 0.78 -2.33
CA LYS A 252 -2.16 1.03 -2.07
C LYS A 252 -1.91 1.78 -0.75
N ALA A 253 -2.96 2.26 -0.11
CA ALA A 253 -2.88 3.03 1.12
C ALA A 253 -3.52 2.30 2.32
N PHE A 254 -4.51 1.44 2.08
CA PHE A 254 -5.09 0.58 3.11
C PHE A 254 -5.86 -0.58 2.47
N PRO A 255 -5.96 -1.74 3.14
CA PRO A 255 -6.76 -2.85 2.65
C PRO A 255 -8.26 -2.46 2.62
N CYS A 256 -8.92 -2.56 1.47
CA CYS A 256 -10.30 -2.12 1.33
C CYS A 256 -11.09 -2.75 0.18
N PHE A 257 -12.41 -2.56 0.17
CA PHE A 257 -13.29 -2.95 -0.93
C PHE A 257 -13.23 -1.91 -2.05
N ASP A 258 -12.09 -1.86 -2.74
CA ASP A 258 -11.76 -0.82 -3.72
C ASP A 258 -12.47 -0.98 -5.09
N GLU A 259 -13.80 -0.97 -5.08
CA GLU A 259 -14.62 -0.80 -6.27
C GLU A 259 -15.72 0.25 -6.02
N PRO A 260 -16.09 1.08 -7.01
CA PRO A 260 -17.04 2.19 -6.82
C PRO A 260 -18.39 1.80 -6.19
N VAL A 261 -18.85 0.57 -6.39
CA VAL A 261 -20.14 0.06 -5.87
C VAL A 261 -20.15 -0.07 -4.34
N TYR A 262 -19.00 -0.28 -3.70
CA TYR A 262 -18.87 -0.52 -2.26
C TYR A 262 -18.77 0.79 -1.47
N LYS A 263 -19.82 1.62 -1.54
CA LYS A 263 -19.87 2.88 -0.80
C LYS A 263 -20.02 2.66 0.71
N ALA A 264 -19.18 3.34 1.48
CA ALA A 264 -19.17 3.32 2.94
C ALA A 264 -18.92 4.74 3.50
N THR A 265 -18.97 4.85 4.82
CA THR A 265 -18.56 6.07 5.53
C THR A 265 -17.17 5.87 6.12
N PHE A 266 -16.40 6.94 6.29
CA PHE A 266 -15.02 6.88 6.78
C PHE A 266 -14.84 7.82 7.98
N SER A 267 -14.17 7.33 9.01
CA SER A 267 -13.59 8.13 10.08
C SER A 267 -12.08 8.00 9.98
N VAL A 268 -11.38 9.13 9.88
CA VAL A 268 -9.94 9.16 9.63
C VAL A 268 -9.24 9.85 10.81
N ALA A 269 -8.18 9.23 11.30
CA ALA A 269 -7.25 9.81 12.24
C ALA A 269 -5.83 9.70 11.68
N LEU A 270 -5.11 10.81 11.64
CA LEU A 270 -3.74 10.90 11.15
C LEU A 270 -2.83 11.28 12.30
N ARG A 271 -1.87 10.43 12.61
CA ARG A 271 -0.75 10.73 13.50
C ARG A 271 0.43 11.19 12.65
N HIS A 272 0.97 12.36 12.95
CA HIS A 272 2.04 12.99 12.19
C HIS A 272 2.95 13.84 13.08
N ASP A 273 4.14 14.18 12.60
CA ASP A 273 5.02 15.14 13.26
C ASP A 273 4.33 16.52 13.37
N ALA A 274 4.46 17.18 14.53
CA ALA A 274 3.85 18.47 14.83
C ALA A 274 4.23 19.60 13.85
N ARG A 275 5.34 19.46 13.12
CA ARG A 275 5.78 20.41 12.09
C ARG A 275 4.93 20.38 10.82
N TYR A 276 4.12 19.33 10.63
CA TYR A 276 3.18 19.18 9.51
C TYR A 276 1.75 19.47 9.94
N ALA A 277 0.94 19.91 8.98
CA ALA A 277 -0.51 19.92 9.07
C ALA A 277 -1.09 18.67 8.40
N ALA A 278 -2.16 18.14 8.99
CA ALA A 278 -2.96 17.06 8.44
C ALA A 278 -4.26 17.59 7.84
N LEU A 279 -4.65 17.05 6.68
CA LEU A 279 -5.89 17.38 5.98
C LEU A 279 -6.60 16.10 5.58
N SER A 280 -7.94 16.14 5.53
CA SER A 280 -8.76 15.07 4.96
C SER A 280 -10.06 15.66 4.39
N ASN A 281 -10.99 14.80 3.97
CA ASN A 281 -12.26 15.19 3.36
C ASN A 281 -13.17 16.01 4.29
N MET A 282 -13.10 15.75 5.59
CA MET A 282 -13.98 16.31 6.60
C MET A 282 -13.21 17.26 7.53
N PRO A 283 -13.88 18.20 8.21
CA PRO A 283 -13.24 19.10 9.15
C PRO A 283 -12.58 18.34 10.31
N GLU A 284 -11.56 18.97 10.90
CA GLU A 284 -10.93 18.51 12.13
C GLU A 284 -11.97 18.49 13.27
N GLU A 285 -12.15 17.33 13.89
CA GLU A 285 -13.01 17.16 15.06
C GLU A 285 -12.20 17.28 16.35
N ARG A 286 -10.99 16.71 16.37
CA ARG A 286 -10.14 16.68 17.55
C ARG A 286 -8.67 16.59 17.16
N ARG A 287 -7.81 17.33 17.87
CA ARG A 287 -6.36 17.27 17.77
C ARG A 287 -5.73 17.03 19.13
N VAL A 288 -4.80 16.09 19.20
CA VAL A 288 -4.17 15.63 20.44
C VAL A 288 -2.67 15.63 20.26
N LEU A 289 -1.95 16.25 21.18
CA LEU A 289 -0.50 16.09 21.30
C LEU A 289 -0.23 14.79 22.06
N GLU A 290 0.55 13.90 21.46
CA GLU A 290 0.96 12.62 22.03
C GLU A 290 2.24 12.78 22.87
N GLU A 291 2.56 11.77 23.69
CA GLU A 291 3.74 11.80 24.59
C GLU A 291 5.08 11.92 23.86
N ASP A 292 5.15 11.45 22.61
CA ASP A 292 6.35 11.47 21.76
C ASP A 292 6.47 12.75 20.90
N ALA A 293 5.72 13.80 21.24
CA ALA A 293 5.63 15.06 20.50
C ALA A 293 5.04 14.94 19.07
N SER A 294 4.52 13.77 18.70
CA SER A 294 3.65 13.66 17.53
C SER A 294 2.25 14.20 17.82
N VAL A 295 1.50 14.49 16.77
CA VAL A 295 0.13 14.99 16.86
C VAL A 295 -0.81 14.02 16.16
N THR A 296 -1.88 13.64 16.83
CA THR A 296 -3.00 12.90 16.21
C THR A 296 -4.15 13.85 15.93
N THR A 297 -4.43 14.06 14.65
CA THR A 297 -5.60 14.80 14.16
C THR A 297 -6.69 13.83 13.71
N ARG A 298 -7.88 13.93 14.30
CA ARG A 298 -9.07 13.16 13.95
C ARG A 298 -10.07 14.05 13.23
N PHE A 299 -10.61 13.54 12.13
CA PHE A 299 -11.59 14.22 11.29
C PHE A 299 -13.00 13.68 11.53
N SER A 300 -14.01 14.51 11.30
CA SER A 300 -15.41 14.09 11.37
C SER A 300 -15.71 12.96 10.37
N ARG A 301 -16.74 12.16 10.67
CA ARG A 301 -17.16 11.05 9.79
C ARG A 301 -17.69 11.58 8.45
N THR A 302 -17.26 10.98 7.35
CA THR A 302 -17.72 11.35 6.00
C THR A 302 -19.17 10.92 5.74
N PRO A 303 -19.87 11.56 4.79
CA PRO A 303 -21.01 10.97 4.12
C PRO A 303 -20.64 9.64 3.44
N ARG A 304 -21.66 8.89 3.03
CA ARG A 304 -21.46 7.61 2.33
C ARG A 304 -20.91 7.85 0.91
N MET A 305 -19.70 7.38 0.65
CA MET A 305 -18.96 7.60 -0.61
C MET A 305 -18.12 6.39 -1.00
N SER A 306 -17.59 6.39 -2.23
CA SER A 306 -16.67 5.36 -2.73
C SER A 306 -15.24 5.61 -2.24
N THR A 307 -14.42 4.55 -2.18
CA THR A 307 -13.02 4.61 -1.71
C THR A 307 -12.15 5.62 -2.47
N TYR A 308 -12.35 5.76 -3.78
CA TYR A 308 -11.54 6.65 -4.61
C TYR A 308 -11.72 8.16 -4.33
N TYR A 309 -12.78 8.56 -3.62
CA TYR A 309 -12.97 9.96 -3.18
C TYR A 309 -12.26 10.27 -1.87
N LEU A 310 -11.83 9.25 -1.14
CA LEU A 310 -11.15 9.43 0.13
C LEU A 310 -9.82 10.14 -0.13
N ALA A 311 -9.51 11.13 0.69
CA ALA A 311 -8.31 11.91 0.55
C ALA A 311 -7.74 12.29 1.91
N TRP A 312 -6.41 12.32 1.98
CA TRP A 312 -5.70 13.01 3.04
C TRP A 312 -4.36 13.56 2.55
N ALA A 313 -3.83 14.50 3.33
CA ALA A 313 -2.52 15.07 3.10
C ALA A 313 -1.81 15.35 4.42
N VAL A 314 -0.49 15.20 4.42
CA VAL A 314 0.42 15.65 5.49
C VAL A 314 1.44 16.59 4.86
N CYS A 315 1.33 17.89 5.15
CA CYS A 315 2.06 18.93 4.42
C CYS A 315 2.30 20.19 5.26
N ASN A 316 3.18 21.09 4.78
CA ASN A 316 3.51 22.36 5.43
C ASN A 316 2.95 23.56 4.64
N PHE A 317 1.75 23.41 4.08
CA PHE A 317 1.10 24.49 3.33
C PHE A 317 0.49 25.54 4.26
N THR A 318 0.61 26.79 3.85
CA THR A 318 -0.17 27.91 4.37
C THR A 318 -1.51 27.98 3.66
N PHE A 319 -2.49 28.66 4.26
CA PHE A 319 -3.81 28.73 3.68
C PHE A 319 -4.47 30.11 3.84
N ARG A 320 -5.37 30.44 2.91
CA ARG A 320 -6.31 31.56 3.00
C ARG A 320 -7.73 30.99 2.95
N GLU A 321 -8.62 31.56 3.74
CA GLU A 321 -10.02 31.10 3.80
C GLU A 321 -10.98 32.23 3.45
N THR A 322 -12.10 31.84 2.86
CA THR A 322 -13.27 32.69 2.69
C THR A 322 -14.52 31.87 3.00
N THR A 323 -15.62 32.55 3.34
CA THR A 323 -16.91 31.90 3.55
C THR A 323 -17.83 32.32 2.41
N SER A 324 -18.44 31.33 1.75
CA SER A 324 -19.45 31.58 0.73
C SER A 324 -20.75 32.13 1.33
N ASP A 325 -21.61 32.70 0.49
CA ASP A 325 -22.94 33.20 0.89
C ASP A 325 -23.82 32.11 1.53
N THR A 326 -23.55 30.84 1.21
CA THR A 326 -24.25 29.67 1.79
C THR A 326 -23.67 29.18 3.11
N GLY A 327 -22.65 29.85 3.65
CA GLY A 327 -22.01 29.51 4.93
C GLY A 327 -20.92 28.42 4.84
N VAL A 328 -20.56 27.98 3.63
CA VAL A 328 -19.46 27.01 3.42
C VAL A 328 -18.11 27.73 3.43
N THR A 329 -17.21 27.31 4.32
CA THR A 329 -15.81 27.73 4.35
C THR A 329 -15.03 27.08 3.22
N VAL A 330 -14.34 27.90 2.43
CA VAL A 330 -13.47 27.49 1.33
C VAL A 330 -12.04 27.92 1.66
N SER A 331 -11.13 26.95 1.70
CA SER A 331 -9.72 27.19 2.04
C SER A 331 -8.84 26.88 0.83
N GLU A 332 -8.07 27.86 0.37
CA GLU A 332 -6.99 27.69 -0.60
C GLU A 332 -5.69 27.42 0.15
N ARG A 333 -4.97 26.34 -0.21
CA ARG A 333 -3.72 25.95 0.45
C ARG A 333 -2.57 25.87 -0.54
N THR A 334 -1.44 26.49 -0.20
CA THR A 334 -0.23 26.48 -1.05
C THR A 334 1.03 26.70 -0.21
N THR A 335 2.18 26.68 -0.85
CA THR A 335 3.48 26.93 -0.23
C THR A 335 3.58 28.37 0.30
N LEU A 336 4.29 28.54 1.41
CA LEU A 336 4.56 29.85 1.99
C LEU A 336 5.11 30.83 0.94
N GLY A 337 4.52 32.04 0.87
CA GLY A 337 4.91 33.09 -0.08
C GLY A 337 4.21 33.08 -1.43
N ALA A 338 3.28 32.14 -1.67
CA ALA A 338 2.48 32.06 -2.89
C ALA A 338 1.02 32.56 -2.74
N LEU A 339 0.62 33.05 -1.55
CA LEU A 339 -0.74 33.52 -1.22
C LEU A 339 -0.86 35.04 -1.13
#